data_AF-A0A1V1NY16-F1
#
_entry.id   AF-A0A1V1NY16-F1
#
_cell.length_a   1.000
_cell.length_b   1.000
_cell.length_c   1.000
_cell.angle_alpha   90.00
_cell.angle_beta   90.00
_cell.angle_gamma   90.00
#
_symmetry.space_group_name_H-M   'P 1'
#
loop_
_entity.id
_entity.type
_entity.pdbx_description
1 polymer ?
#
loop_
_entity_poly.entity_id
_entity_poly.type
_entity_poly.pdbx_seq_one_letter_code
_entity_poly.pdbx_strand_id
1 'polypeptide(L)'
;MSGRIALKYKQNYDAIIKYIAQEFRGKTLDIFGIETAKIVDVFTFEPVEIRIQTGRLDLIFRDVHGSCYHCEEQRNMIEDDLHRCSIYHFQAVRQFGSSMTDILLISGQPYSGPRQIQTKSGLYKPIFIDLTGKDGYKCLSAIKAEIQ
;
A
#
# COMPACT_ATOMS: atom_id res chain seq x y z
N MET A 1 -2.53 -8.98 41.36
CA MET A 1 -2.43 -10.03 40.32
C MET A 1 -3.58 -9.86 39.34
N SER A 2 -3.36 -10.32 38.10
CA SER A 2 -4.22 -10.18 36.89
C SER A 2 -4.10 -8.82 36.19
N GLY A 3 -3.60 -8.69 34.96
CA GLY A 3 -3.13 -9.66 33.99
C GLY A 3 -2.83 -8.90 32.70
N ARG A 4 -1.55 -8.80 32.32
CA ARG A 4 -1.08 -8.13 31.10
C ARG A 4 -1.56 -8.89 29.86
N ILE A 5 -2.48 -8.30 29.09
CA ILE A 5 -2.66 -8.62 27.67
C ILE A 5 -2.74 -7.30 26.93
N ALA A 6 -1.58 -6.67 26.71
CA ALA A 6 -1.47 -5.56 25.79
C ALA A 6 -0.12 -5.65 25.08
N LEU A 7 -0.19 -5.61 23.74
CA LEU A 7 0.86 -5.19 22.82
C LEU A 7 2.00 -6.20 22.55
N LYS A 8 1.68 -7.26 21.79
CA LYS A 8 2.70 -8.01 21.02
C LYS A 8 2.39 -8.11 19.51
N TYR A 9 1.51 -7.26 19.00
CA TYR A 9 1.07 -7.25 17.59
C TYR A 9 1.63 -6.09 16.74
N LYS A 10 2.41 -5.18 17.33
CA LYS A 10 2.82 -3.90 16.69
C LYS A 10 4.18 -3.90 15.98
N GLN A 11 4.91 -5.02 15.93
CA GLN A 11 6.24 -5.06 15.29
C GLN A 11 6.38 -6.05 14.12
N ASN A 12 5.45 -6.97 13.93
CA ASN A 12 5.64 -8.05 12.94
C ASN A 12 5.17 -7.70 11.52
N TYR A 13 4.12 -6.88 11.36
CA TYR A 13 3.57 -6.55 10.05
C TYR A 13 4.47 -5.58 9.29
N ASP A 14 4.98 -4.53 9.95
CA ASP A 14 5.89 -3.56 9.36
C ASP A 14 7.19 -4.21 8.87
N ALA A 15 7.72 -5.20 9.59
CA ALA A 15 8.94 -5.90 9.20
C ALA A 15 8.72 -6.78 7.96
N ILE A 16 7.57 -7.44 7.86
CA ILE A 16 7.23 -8.31 6.72
C ILE A 16 6.97 -7.47 5.46
N ILE A 17 6.20 -6.38 5.57
CA ILE A 17 5.96 -5.48 4.43
C ILE A 17 7.27 -4.84 3.98
N LYS A 18 8.13 -4.37 4.90
CA LYS A 18 9.46 -3.83 4.53
C LYS A 18 10.33 -4.87 3.84
N TYR A 19 10.35 -6.11 4.32
CA TYR A 19 11.11 -7.19 3.69
C TYR A 19 10.63 -7.49 2.28
N ILE A 20 9.31 -7.69 2.11
CA ILE A 20 8.70 -7.92 0.79
C ILE A 20 8.96 -6.72 -0.14
N ALA A 21 8.92 -5.50 0.37
CA ALA A 21 9.16 -4.30 -0.42
C ALA A 21 10.59 -4.27 -0.97
N GLN A 22 11.60 -4.71 -0.22
CA GLN A 22 12.98 -4.80 -0.71
C GLN A 22 13.16 -5.82 -1.84
N GLU A 23 12.38 -6.90 -1.85
CA GLU A 23 12.41 -7.92 -2.92
C GLU A 23 12.00 -7.40 -4.29
N PHE A 24 11.33 -6.25 -4.35
CA PHE A 24 10.91 -5.61 -5.60
C PHE A 24 12.02 -4.81 -6.28
N ARG A 25 13.12 -4.49 -5.60
CA ARG A 25 14.25 -3.79 -6.24
C ARG A 25 14.82 -4.64 -7.38
N GLY A 26 14.92 -4.05 -8.56
CA GLY A 26 15.35 -4.71 -9.80
C GLY A 26 14.25 -5.47 -10.56
N LYS A 27 13.03 -5.55 -10.00
CA LYS A 27 11.85 -6.20 -10.59
C LYS A 27 10.79 -5.17 -11.03
N THR A 28 9.70 -5.62 -11.64
CA THR A 28 8.52 -4.79 -11.99
C THR A 28 7.36 -5.09 -11.01
N LEU A 29 6.29 -4.29 -11.06
CA LEU A 29 5.05 -4.55 -10.29
C LEU A 29 4.07 -5.51 -11.03
N ASP A 30 4.56 -6.34 -11.95
CA ASP A 30 3.78 -7.32 -12.71
C ASP A 30 2.99 -8.30 -11.81
N ILE A 31 3.55 -8.72 -10.68
CA ILE A 31 2.86 -9.60 -9.72
C ILE A 31 1.50 -9.02 -9.24
N PHE A 32 1.36 -7.71 -9.33
CA PHE A 32 0.16 -6.95 -8.97
C PHE A 32 -0.74 -6.65 -10.19
N GLY A 33 -0.38 -7.14 -11.38
CA GLY A 33 -1.03 -6.85 -12.66
C GLY A 33 -0.76 -5.45 -13.18
N ILE A 34 0.30 -4.78 -12.70
CA ILE A 34 0.63 -3.39 -13.06
C ILE A 34 1.87 -3.38 -13.95
N GLU A 35 1.74 -2.79 -15.14
CA GLU A 35 2.85 -2.56 -16.05
C GLU A 35 3.72 -1.40 -15.54
N THR A 36 4.99 -1.69 -15.20
CA THR A 36 5.97 -0.69 -14.75
C THR A 36 7.35 -0.99 -15.32
N ALA A 37 8.23 0.00 -15.36
CA ALA A 37 9.65 -0.25 -15.52
C ALA A 37 10.26 -0.85 -14.24
N LYS A 38 11.55 -1.18 -14.28
CA LYS A 38 12.25 -1.78 -13.14
C LYS A 38 12.29 -0.81 -11.96
N ILE A 39 11.92 -1.30 -10.78
CA ILE A 39 11.98 -0.53 -9.53
C ILE A 39 13.44 -0.39 -9.09
N VAL A 40 13.88 0.85 -8.87
CA VAL A 40 15.24 1.17 -8.41
C VAL A 40 15.28 1.46 -6.92
N ASP A 41 14.22 2.06 -6.38
CA ASP A 41 14.13 2.46 -4.97
C ASP A 41 12.76 2.20 -4.36
N VAL A 42 12.77 2.05 -3.04
CA VAL A 42 11.60 1.78 -2.21
C VAL A 42 11.72 2.60 -0.92
N PHE A 43 10.69 3.37 -0.61
CA PHE A 43 10.61 4.23 0.58
C PHE A 43 9.41 3.85 1.44
N THR A 44 9.52 4.04 2.75
CA THR A 44 8.35 4.03 3.64
C THR A 44 7.73 5.42 3.64
N PHE A 45 6.42 5.50 3.53
CA PHE A 45 5.66 6.73 3.65
C PHE A 45 4.75 6.64 4.89
N GLU A 46 4.89 7.61 5.78
CA GLU A 46 4.04 7.76 6.96
C GLU A 46 3.43 9.18 6.92
N PRO A 47 2.11 9.32 6.75
CA PRO A 47 1.48 10.64 6.72
C PRO A 47 1.55 11.31 8.10
N VAL A 48 2.02 12.57 8.12
CA VAL A 48 2.43 13.29 9.35
C VAL A 48 1.26 13.64 10.29
N GLU A 49 0.02 13.70 9.79
CA GLU A 49 -1.16 14.00 10.60
C GLU A 49 -2.43 13.29 10.09
N ILE A 50 -2.90 12.26 10.82
CA ILE A 50 -4.28 12.14 11.35
C ILE A 50 -4.17 11.35 12.67
N ARG A 51 -4.46 12.00 13.80
CA ARG A 51 -4.51 11.35 15.12
C ARG A 51 -5.71 10.39 15.22
N ILE A 52 -5.61 9.18 14.67
CA ILE A 52 -6.30 7.99 15.17
C ILE A 52 -5.34 6.81 14.98
N GLN A 53 -5.15 6.05 16.07
CA GLN A 53 -4.15 5.00 16.20
C GLN A 53 -4.25 3.90 15.14
N THR A 54 -3.49 3.98 14.04
CA THR A 54 -3.21 2.82 13.19
C THR A 54 -1.82 2.93 12.59
N GLY A 55 -0.92 2.01 12.96
CA GLY A 55 0.38 1.83 12.32
C GLY A 55 0.18 1.16 10.96
N ARG A 56 -0.18 1.96 9.95
CA ARG A 56 -0.19 1.54 8.55
C ARG A 56 1.08 2.07 7.92
N LEU A 57 1.88 1.15 7.40
CA LEU A 57 3.10 1.49 6.67
C LEU A 57 2.76 1.50 5.18
N ASP A 58 2.77 2.68 4.59
CA ASP A 58 2.63 2.82 3.15
C ASP A 58 4.00 2.71 2.48
N LEU A 59 4.02 2.19 1.27
CA LEU A 59 5.24 2.06 0.47
C LEU A 59 5.20 3.00 -0.71
N ILE A 60 6.36 3.57 -1.06
CA ILE A 60 6.55 4.28 -2.31
C ILE A 60 7.61 3.55 -3.12
N PHE A 61 7.23 3.07 -4.30
CA PHE A 61 8.17 2.52 -5.28
C PHE A 61 8.56 3.60 -6.28
N ARG A 62 9.82 3.60 -6.70
CA ARG A 62 10.32 4.45 -7.79
C ARG A 62 10.96 3.60 -8.87
N ASP A 63 10.56 3.80 -10.12
CA ASP A 63 11.15 3.11 -11.25
C ASP A 63 12.37 3.86 -11.85
N VAL A 64 13.05 3.20 -12.78
CA VAL A 64 14.20 3.76 -13.52
C VAL A 64 13.89 5.06 -14.29
N HIS A 65 12.61 5.37 -14.53
CA HIS A 65 12.17 6.56 -15.26
C HIS A 65 11.70 7.69 -14.33
N GLY A 66 11.72 7.47 -13.01
CA GLY A 66 11.28 8.44 -12.01
C GLY A 66 9.77 8.46 -11.77
N SER A 67 9.02 7.50 -12.33
CA SER A 67 7.61 7.30 -11.96
C SER A 67 7.54 6.79 -10.53
N CYS A 68 6.60 7.34 -9.75
CA CYS A 68 6.43 6.97 -8.35
C CYS A 68 5.08 6.27 -8.14
N TYR A 69 5.07 5.25 -7.30
CA TYR A 69 3.87 4.46 -7.01
C TYR A 69 3.66 4.40 -5.50
N HIS A 70 2.58 5.01 -5.00
CA HIS A 70 2.19 4.96 -3.59
C HIS A 70 1.26 3.77 -3.38
N CYS A 71 1.73 2.78 -2.62
CA CYS A 71 1.00 1.55 -2.34
C CYS A 71 0.50 1.56 -0.90
N GLU A 72 -0.82 1.45 -0.74
CA GLU A 72 -1.50 1.41 0.56
C GLU A 72 -2.39 0.17 0.66
N GLU A 73 -2.36 -0.52 1.82
CA GLU A 73 -3.27 -1.63 2.11
C GLU A 73 -4.52 -1.14 2.86
N GLN A 74 -5.70 -1.55 2.36
CA GLN A 74 -6.98 -1.34 3.03
C GLN A 74 -7.68 -2.68 3.30
N ARG A 75 -7.66 -3.09 4.58
CA ARG A 75 -8.47 -4.23 5.03
C ARG A 75 -9.90 -3.77 5.34
N ASN A 76 -10.87 -4.46 4.74
CA ASN A 76 -12.31 -4.16 4.86
C ASN A 76 -12.61 -2.71 4.47
N MET A 77 -12.14 -2.30 3.29
CA MET A 77 -12.25 -0.94 2.80
C MET A 77 -13.69 -0.41 2.81
N ILE A 78 -13.85 0.84 3.21
CA ILE A 78 -15.09 1.63 3.08
C ILE A 78 -14.85 2.89 2.24
N GLU A 79 -15.92 3.60 1.86
CA GLU A 79 -15.79 4.83 1.04
C GLU A 79 -14.96 5.93 1.71
N ASP A 80 -15.06 6.09 3.04
CA ASP A 80 -14.24 7.04 3.79
C ASP A 80 -12.73 6.77 3.65
N ASP A 81 -12.33 5.51 3.47
CA ASP A 81 -10.94 5.17 3.20
C ASP A 81 -10.49 5.74 1.85
N LEU A 82 -11.33 5.74 0.82
CA LEU A 82 -10.99 6.33 -0.49
C LEU A 82 -10.73 7.83 -0.38
N HIS A 83 -11.55 8.54 0.40
CA HIS A 83 -11.35 9.96 0.69
C HIS A 83 -10.05 10.20 1.45
N ARG A 84 -9.74 9.38 2.45
CA ARG A 84 -8.48 9.46 3.17
C ARG A 84 -7.27 9.18 2.28
N CYS A 85 -7.32 8.17 1.42
CA CYS A 85 -6.27 7.87 0.44
C CYS A 85 -6.04 9.08 -0.48
N SER A 86 -7.10 9.75 -0.94
CA SER A 86 -6.97 10.96 -1.77
C SER A 86 -6.23 12.11 -1.07
N ILE A 87 -6.38 12.25 0.25
CA ILE A 87 -5.65 13.26 1.02
C ILE A 87 -4.16 12.90 1.06
N TYR A 88 -3.85 11.63 1.31
CA TYR A 88 -2.47 11.12 1.34
C TYR A 88 -1.79 11.22 -0.01
N HIS A 89 -2.52 10.97 -1.11
CA HIS A 89 -2.04 11.20 -2.47
C HIS A 89 -1.46 12.60 -2.64
N PHE A 90 -2.25 13.64 -2.31
CA PHE A 90 -1.80 15.02 -2.48
C PHE A 90 -0.66 15.40 -1.53
N GLN A 91 -0.59 14.79 -0.35
CA GLN A 91 0.57 14.95 0.54
C GLN A 91 1.83 14.31 -0.06
N ALA A 92 1.71 13.12 -0.63
CA ALA A 92 2.82 12.41 -1.25
C ALA A 92 3.26 13.10 -2.56
N VAL A 93 2.33 13.57 -3.40
CA VAL A 93 2.63 14.37 -4.60
C VAL A 93 3.43 15.63 -4.26
N ARG A 94 3.13 16.31 -3.14
CA ARG A 94 3.92 17.46 -2.68
C ARG A 94 5.39 17.09 -2.41
N GLN A 95 5.66 15.88 -1.93
CA GLN A 95 7.00 15.43 -1.56
C GLN A 95 7.75 14.76 -2.73
N PHE A 96 7.04 14.04 -3.60
CA PHE A 96 7.63 13.16 -4.60
C PHE A 96 7.34 13.58 -6.05
N GLY A 97 6.49 14.59 -6.26
CA GLY A 97 6.15 15.11 -7.57
C GLY A 97 4.87 14.51 -8.17
N SER A 98 4.50 15.00 -9.36
CA SER A 98 3.24 14.69 -10.03
C SER A 98 3.22 13.38 -10.82
N SER A 99 4.33 12.63 -10.91
CA SER A 99 4.39 11.30 -11.54
C SER A 99 3.83 10.18 -10.64
N MET A 100 3.14 10.54 -9.56
CA MET A 100 2.66 9.62 -8.56
C MET A 100 1.36 8.92 -9.00
N THR A 101 1.36 7.59 -8.90
CA THR A 101 0.18 6.74 -9.06
C THR A 101 -0.11 6.01 -7.77
N ASP A 102 -1.35 6.09 -7.29
CA ASP A 102 -1.77 5.35 -6.12
C ASP A 102 -2.23 3.94 -6.49
N ILE A 103 -1.85 2.98 -5.66
CA ILE A 103 -2.19 1.57 -5.74
C ILE A 103 -2.83 1.19 -4.41
N LEU A 104 -4.12 0.85 -4.44
CA LEU A 104 -4.87 0.40 -3.28
C LEU A 104 -4.99 -1.12 -3.30
N LEU A 105 -4.34 -1.77 -2.34
CA LEU A 105 -4.47 -3.20 -2.08
C LEU A 105 -5.65 -3.43 -1.15
N ILE A 106 -6.77 -3.91 -1.66
CA ILE A 106 -7.96 -4.18 -0.84
C ILE A 106 -7.95 -5.63 -0.35
N SER A 107 -8.24 -5.85 0.94
CA SER A 107 -8.22 -7.19 1.56
C SER A 107 -9.38 -7.38 2.54
N GLY A 108 -9.60 -8.61 3.00
CA GLY A 108 -10.64 -8.93 3.97
C GLY A 108 -12.01 -9.20 3.33
N GLN A 109 -12.84 -8.16 3.20
CA GLN A 109 -14.16 -8.25 2.54
C GLN A 109 -14.12 -7.58 1.15
N PRO A 110 -14.89 -8.09 0.17
CA PRO A 110 -14.96 -7.46 -1.14
C PRO A 110 -15.46 -6.02 -1.04
N TYR A 111 -14.81 -5.09 -1.75
CA TYR A 111 -15.22 -3.69 -1.80
C TYR A 111 -16.18 -3.43 -2.97
N SER A 112 -17.36 -2.90 -2.66
CA SER A 112 -18.41 -2.58 -3.64
C SER A 112 -18.70 -1.08 -3.79
N GLY A 113 -17.90 -0.20 -3.17
CA GLY A 113 -18.07 1.24 -3.23
C GLY A 113 -17.43 1.91 -4.45
N PRO A 114 -17.41 3.26 -4.49
CA PRO A 114 -16.79 4.02 -5.57
C PRO A 114 -15.31 3.72 -5.74
N ARG A 115 -14.80 3.73 -6.98
CA ARG A 115 -13.36 3.53 -7.29
C ARG A 115 -12.64 4.79 -7.76
N GLN A 116 -13.31 5.93 -7.70
CA GLN A 116 -12.74 7.23 -8.03
C GLN A 116 -13.52 8.33 -7.32
N ILE A 117 -12.86 9.45 -7.05
CA ILE A 117 -13.49 10.68 -6.59
C ILE A 117 -13.38 11.68 -7.74
N GLN A 118 -14.51 12.15 -8.24
CA GLN A 118 -14.57 13.17 -9.29
C GLN A 118 -15.30 14.41 -8.74
N THR A 119 -14.65 15.56 -8.80
CA THR A 119 -15.26 16.86 -8.54
C THR A 119 -15.15 17.73 -9.81
N LYS A 120 -15.70 18.95 -9.77
CA LYS A 120 -15.50 19.92 -10.88
C LYS A 120 -14.03 20.32 -11.05
N SER A 121 -13.22 20.20 -9.99
CA SER A 121 -11.86 20.74 -9.95
C SER A 121 -10.77 19.66 -10.01
N GLY A 122 -11.14 18.39 -10.01
CA GLY A 122 -10.14 17.32 -9.99
C GLY A 122 -10.73 15.92 -10.01
N LEU A 123 -9.84 14.97 -10.31
CA LEU A 123 -10.09 13.54 -10.34
C LEU A 123 -9.02 12.86 -9.50
N TYR A 124 -9.45 12.04 -8.54
CA TYR A 124 -8.62 11.06 -7.87
C TYR A 124 -9.06 9.67 -8.34
N LYS A 125 -8.15 8.93 -8.98
CA LYS A 125 -8.41 7.64 -9.60
C LYS A 125 -7.23 6.68 -9.35
N PRO A 126 -7.18 6.02 -8.19
CA PRO A 126 -6.15 5.04 -7.90
C PRO A 126 -6.39 3.73 -8.66
N ILE A 127 -5.35 2.90 -8.75
CA ILE A 127 -5.44 1.51 -9.22
C ILE A 127 -5.89 0.64 -8.04
N PHE A 128 -6.88 -0.21 -8.25
CA PHE A 128 -7.36 -1.15 -7.24
C PHE A 128 -6.88 -2.56 -7.56
N ILE A 129 -6.31 -3.23 -6.55
CA ILE A 129 -5.98 -4.65 -6.60
C ILE A 129 -6.74 -5.36 -5.50
N ASP A 130 -7.60 -6.30 -5.91
CA ASP A 130 -8.41 -7.09 -4.98
C ASP A 130 -7.67 -8.35 -4.53
N LEU A 131 -7.28 -8.36 -3.26
CA LEU A 131 -6.65 -9.49 -2.59
C LEU A 131 -7.65 -10.25 -1.69
N THR A 132 -8.95 -9.97 -1.79
CA THR A 132 -9.98 -10.70 -1.05
C THR A 132 -9.90 -12.19 -1.36
N GLY A 133 -9.92 -13.02 -0.31
CA GLY A 133 -9.80 -14.48 -0.42
C GLY A 133 -8.38 -14.98 -0.71
N LYS A 134 -7.37 -14.11 -0.81
CA LYS A 134 -5.97 -14.51 -0.88
C LYS A 134 -5.45 -14.83 0.52
N ASP A 135 -4.75 -15.96 0.65
CA ASP A 135 -4.05 -16.33 1.88
C ASP A 135 -2.63 -15.75 1.86
N GLY A 136 -2.45 -14.63 2.55
CA GLY A 136 -1.16 -13.95 2.63
C GLY A 136 -0.05 -14.80 3.26
N TYR A 137 -0.37 -15.73 4.17
CA TYR A 137 0.63 -16.62 4.76
C TYR A 137 1.07 -17.68 3.77
N LYS A 138 0.12 -18.27 3.04
CA LYS A 138 0.44 -19.22 1.97
C LYS A 138 1.26 -18.56 0.86
N CYS A 139 0.87 -17.34 0.43
CA CYS A 139 1.62 -16.59 -0.57
C CYS A 139 3.04 -16.26 -0.08
N LEU A 140 3.19 -15.77 1.16
CA LEU A 140 4.50 -15.46 1.74
C LEU A 140 5.38 -16.70 1.86
N SER A 141 4.82 -17.84 2.29
CA SER A 141 5.56 -19.10 2.37
C SER A 141 6.00 -19.61 0.99
N ALA A 142 5.16 -19.47 -0.04
CA ALA A 142 5.53 -19.81 -1.42
C ALA A 142 6.68 -18.92 -1.92
N ILE A 143 6.57 -17.60 -1.74
CA ILE A 143 7.63 -16.64 -2.10
C ILE A 143 8.94 -16.99 -1.38
N LYS A 144 8.89 -17.30 -0.08
CA LYS A 144 10.08 -17.69 0.69
C LYS A 144 10.73 -18.98 0.19
N ALA A 145 9.93 -19.93 -0.32
CA ALA A 145 10.42 -21.19 -0.86
C ALA A 145 11.07 -21.04 -2.24
N GLU A 146 10.73 -20.00 -3.00
CA GLU A 146 11.33 -19.72 -4.32
C GLU A 146 12.62 -18.89 -4.23
N ILE A 147 12.85 -18.22 -3.10
CA ILE A 147 14.03 -17.37 -2.85
C ILE A 147 15.15 -18.15 -2.11
N GLN A 148 14.86 -19.36 -1.62
CA GLN A 148 15.83 -20.29 -1.01
C GLN A 148 16.35 -21.31 -2.04
#